data_AF-A0A0F9BNA9-F1
#
_entry.id   AF-A0A0F9BNA9-F1
#
_cell.length_a   1.000
_cell.length_b   1.000
_cell.length_c   1.000
_cell.angle_alpha   90.00
_cell.angle_beta   90.00
_cell.angle_gamma   90.00
#
_symmetry.space_group_name_H-M   'P 1'
#
loop_
_entity.id
_entity.type
_entity.pdbx_description
1 polymer ?
#
loop_
_entity_poly.entity_id
_entity_poly.type
_entity_poly.pdbx_seq_one_letter_code
_entity_poly.pdbx_strand_id
1 'polypeptide(L)'
;MTSRERVRKAINHEVPDKVPFDLGSTSVTGIHAGAYTNLKDILGIKSGEIRVVDPFQMLAEIEEPVKEKIGIDTFGIQLPYTIFGFKNENWTQWRLFDGTEVMISGYFEYDIAKSGDILTYPQGDKSSLP
;
A
#
# COMPACT_ATOMS: atom_id res chain seq x y z
N MET A 1 2.34 22.74 -15.57
CA MET A 1 2.03 22.94 -14.14
C MET A 1 2.73 21.86 -13.35
N THR A 2 3.37 22.20 -12.23
CA THR A 2 3.92 21.18 -11.30
C THR A 2 2.78 20.47 -10.56
N SER A 3 3.04 19.28 -10.02
CA SER A 3 2.05 18.54 -9.21
C SER A 3 1.55 19.36 -8.01
N ARG A 4 2.45 20.08 -7.34
CA ARG A 4 2.08 20.99 -6.24
C ARG A 4 1.14 22.11 -6.69
N GLU A 5 1.43 22.76 -7.80
CA GLU A 5 0.57 23.82 -8.36
C GLU A 5 -0.81 23.28 -8.75
N ARG A 6 -0.85 22.09 -9.36
CA ARG A 6 -2.06 21.41 -9.80
C ARG A 6 -3.01 21.12 -8.64
N VAL A 7 -2.49 20.50 -7.57
CA VAL A 7 -3.26 20.22 -6.35
C VAL A 7 -3.74 21.52 -5.71
N ARG A 8 -2.87 22.53 -5.59
CA ARG A 8 -3.25 23.82 -4.99
C ARG A 8 -4.36 24.52 -5.78
N LYS A 9 -4.30 24.55 -7.11
CA LYS A 9 -5.37 25.15 -7.93
C LYS A 9 -6.70 24.43 -7.74
N ALA A 10 -6.71 23.11 -7.81
CA ALA A 10 -7.93 22.32 -7.64
C ALA A 10 -8.59 22.57 -6.27
N ILE A 11 -7.81 22.59 -5.18
CA ILE A 11 -8.33 22.88 -3.82
C ILE A 11 -8.89 24.31 -3.72
N ASN A 12 -8.32 25.27 -4.47
CA ASN A 12 -8.81 26.65 -4.52
C ASN A 12 -9.93 26.86 -5.56
N HIS A 13 -10.53 25.79 -6.09
CA HIS A 13 -11.58 25.84 -7.11
C HIS A 13 -11.17 26.56 -8.41
N GLU A 14 -9.88 26.59 -8.71
CA GLU A 14 -9.34 27.06 -9.98
C GLU A 14 -9.15 25.89 -10.94
N VAL A 15 -9.26 26.13 -12.26
CA VAL A 15 -9.06 25.09 -13.28
C VAL A 15 -7.56 24.75 -13.41
N PRO A 16 -7.13 23.52 -13.06
CA PRO A 16 -5.77 23.05 -13.33
C PRO A 16 -5.60 22.60 -14.79
N ASP A 17 -4.38 22.21 -15.18
CA ASP A 17 -4.10 21.64 -16.51
C ASP A 17 -4.66 20.21 -16.70
N LYS A 18 -4.87 19.47 -15.61
CA LYS A 18 -5.60 18.18 -15.54
C LYS A 18 -6.11 17.95 -14.13
N VAL A 19 -7.03 16.99 -13.96
CA VAL A 19 -7.47 16.54 -12.63
C VAL A 19 -6.24 16.04 -11.84
N PRO A 20 -5.97 16.55 -10.62
CA PRO A 20 -4.89 16.02 -9.78
C PRO A 20 -5.14 14.55 -9.45
N PHE A 21 -4.09 13.75 -9.50
CA PHE A 21 -4.18 12.30 -9.26
C PHE A 21 -3.44 11.89 -7.97
N ASP A 22 -4.17 11.25 -7.04
CA ASP A 22 -3.60 10.62 -5.85
C ASP A 22 -3.75 9.09 -5.90
N LEU A 23 -2.68 8.39 -5.53
CA LEU A 23 -2.68 6.96 -5.26
C LEU A 23 -1.58 6.65 -4.22
N GLY A 24 -1.96 6.09 -3.08
CA GLY A 24 -1.07 5.66 -2.02
C GLY A 24 -0.64 6.74 -1.02
N SER A 25 -1.21 7.95 -1.06
CA SER A 25 -0.84 8.99 -0.09
C SER A 25 -1.51 8.86 1.27
N THR A 26 -2.61 8.09 1.37
CA THR A 26 -3.36 7.85 2.60
C THR A 26 -3.76 6.36 2.70
N SER A 27 -4.24 5.93 3.87
CA SER A 27 -4.77 4.56 4.05
C SER A 27 -5.99 4.26 3.19
N VAL A 28 -6.70 5.28 2.69
CA VAL A 28 -7.91 5.11 1.86
C VAL A 28 -7.69 5.37 0.37
N THR A 29 -6.47 5.73 -0.03
CA THR A 29 -6.13 6.01 -1.44
C THR A 29 -5.16 5.00 -2.04
N GLY A 30 -4.90 3.86 -1.37
CA GLY A 30 -4.02 2.81 -1.89
C GLY A 30 -4.66 1.91 -2.96
N ILE A 31 -3.90 0.89 -3.36
CA ILE A 31 -4.36 -0.18 -4.26
C ILE A 31 -4.03 -1.54 -3.64
N HIS A 32 -4.96 -2.50 -3.77
CA HIS A 32 -4.75 -3.87 -3.29
C HIS A 32 -3.51 -4.50 -3.95
N ALA A 33 -2.72 -5.25 -3.19
CA ALA A 33 -1.42 -5.74 -3.65
C ALA A 33 -1.49 -6.62 -4.92
N GLY A 34 -2.48 -7.51 -5.03
CA GLY A 34 -2.71 -8.27 -6.27
C GLY A 34 -3.01 -7.39 -7.48
N ALA A 35 -3.79 -6.32 -7.31
CA ALA A 35 -4.08 -5.37 -8.39
C ALA A 35 -2.85 -4.51 -8.74
N TYR A 36 -2.03 -4.17 -7.74
CA TYR A 36 -0.77 -3.47 -7.95
C TYR A 36 0.25 -4.30 -8.74
N THR A 37 0.34 -5.61 -8.47
CA THR A 37 1.16 -6.54 -9.28
C THR A 37 0.77 -6.47 -10.76
N ASN A 38 -0.53 -6.56 -11.06
CA ASN A 38 -1.03 -6.44 -12.44
C ASN A 38 -0.73 -5.06 -13.06
N LEU A 39 -0.87 -3.99 -12.27
CA LEU A 39 -0.52 -2.64 -12.72
C LEU A 39 0.96 -2.55 -13.12
N LYS A 40 1.88 -3.07 -12.31
CA LYS A 40 3.31 -3.11 -12.64
C LYS A 40 3.57 -3.88 -13.93
N ASP A 41 2.90 -5.01 -14.13
CA ASP A 41 3.02 -5.80 -15.35
C ASP A 41 2.58 -5.02 -16.59
N ILE A 42 1.43 -4.32 -16.52
CA ILE A 42 0.92 -3.47 -17.61
C ILE A 42 1.87 -2.31 -17.90
N LEU A 43 2.47 -1.72 -16.86
CA LEU A 43 3.43 -0.62 -17.00
C LEU A 43 4.83 -1.06 -17.43
N GLY A 44 5.08 -2.38 -17.49
CA GLY A 44 6.39 -2.96 -17.81
C GLY A 44 7.43 -2.77 -16.71
N ILE A 45 7.02 -2.55 -15.47
CA ILE A 45 7.91 -2.32 -14.32
C ILE A 45 8.18 -3.65 -13.63
N LYS A 46 9.42 -4.16 -13.75
CA LYS A 46 9.83 -5.47 -13.20
C LYS A 46 10.75 -5.37 -11.99
N SER A 47 11.19 -4.18 -11.63
CA SER A 47 12.03 -3.93 -10.46
C SER A 47 11.23 -3.93 -9.16
N GLY A 48 11.91 -4.15 -8.03
CA GLY A 48 11.35 -4.01 -6.69
C GLY A 48 10.42 -5.14 -6.26
N GLU A 49 9.85 -5.00 -5.07
CA GLU A 49 9.04 -6.01 -4.40
C GLU A 49 7.58 -5.54 -4.27
N ILE A 50 6.63 -6.46 -4.20
CA ILE A 50 5.24 -6.14 -3.89
C ILE A 50 5.05 -6.14 -2.38
N ARG A 51 5.30 -4.99 -1.72
CA ARG A 51 5.19 -4.88 -0.25
C ARG A 51 3.79 -4.50 0.17
N VAL A 52 3.18 -5.27 1.06
CA VAL A 52 1.91 -4.95 1.74
C VAL A 52 2.21 -4.04 2.92
N VAL A 53 1.86 -2.76 2.80
CA VAL A 53 2.08 -1.75 3.86
C VAL A 53 0.87 -1.54 4.76
N ASP A 54 -0.32 -1.90 4.27
CA ASP A 54 -1.55 -1.96 5.07
C ASP A 54 -2.10 -3.39 5.02
N PRO A 55 -1.80 -4.24 6.02
CA PRO A 55 -2.27 -5.61 6.05
C PRO A 55 -3.75 -5.74 6.44
N PHE A 56 -4.41 -4.68 6.93
CA PHE A 56 -5.86 -4.72 7.19
C PHE A 56 -6.64 -4.71 5.87
N GLN A 57 -6.15 -3.93 4.90
CA GLN A 57 -6.78 -3.78 3.58
C GLN A 57 -6.01 -4.49 2.46
N MET A 58 -4.86 -5.09 2.77
CA MET A 58 -3.91 -5.67 1.82
C MET A 58 -3.43 -4.67 0.75
N LEU A 59 -3.15 -3.43 1.15
CA LEU A 59 -2.69 -2.38 0.22
C LEU A 59 -1.18 -2.44 0.01
N ALA A 60 -0.77 -2.26 -1.24
CA ALA A 60 0.64 -2.22 -1.62
C ALA A 60 1.29 -0.85 -1.41
N GLU A 61 2.59 -0.88 -1.16
CA GLU A 61 3.47 0.27 -1.35
C GLU A 61 3.50 0.68 -2.82
N ILE A 62 3.25 1.95 -3.10
CA ILE A 62 3.39 2.48 -4.46
C ILE A 62 4.82 2.95 -4.63
N GLU A 63 5.58 2.24 -5.46
CA GLU A 63 7.00 2.52 -5.68
C GLU A 63 7.21 3.75 -6.57
N GLU A 64 8.34 4.42 -6.38
CA GLU A 64 8.68 5.65 -7.13
C GLU A 64 8.59 5.48 -8.66
N PRO A 65 9.09 4.39 -9.27
CA PRO A 65 8.95 4.20 -10.72
C PRO A 65 7.50 4.12 -11.17
N VAL A 66 6.58 3.60 -10.35
CA VAL A 66 5.14 3.57 -10.67
C VAL A 66 4.56 4.98 -10.54
N LYS A 67 4.89 5.71 -9.46
CA LYS A 67 4.44 7.10 -9.25
C LYS A 67 4.82 8.00 -10.42
N GLU A 68 6.07 7.91 -10.86
CA GLU A 68 6.59 8.65 -12.02
C GLU A 68 5.88 8.25 -13.32
N LYS A 69 5.72 6.94 -13.57
CA LYS A 69 5.16 6.41 -14.81
C LYS A 69 3.70 6.80 -15.03
N ILE A 70 2.88 6.82 -13.97
CA ILE A 70 1.46 7.17 -14.06
C ILE A 70 1.16 8.63 -13.68
N GLY A 71 2.19 9.37 -13.25
CA GLY A 71 2.12 10.81 -12.98
C GLY A 71 1.25 11.16 -11.76
N ILE A 72 1.48 10.48 -10.63
CA ILE A 72 0.88 10.81 -9.33
C ILE A 72 1.32 12.21 -8.89
N ASP A 73 0.40 13.00 -8.35
CA ASP A 73 0.61 14.40 -8.00
C ASP A 73 0.88 14.65 -6.52
N THR A 74 0.84 13.60 -5.71
CA THR A 74 0.86 13.63 -4.25
C THR A 74 1.90 12.65 -3.70
N PHE A 75 2.33 12.91 -2.47
CA PHE A 75 3.21 12.00 -1.74
C PHE A 75 2.74 11.92 -0.30
N GLY A 76 2.40 10.71 0.15
CA GLY A 76 1.97 10.47 1.53
C GLY A 76 3.13 10.54 2.51
N ILE A 77 2.93 11.26 3.61
CA ILE A 77 3.81 11.16 4.78
C ILE A 77 3.18 10.13 5.72
N GLN A 78 3.72 8.93 5.73
CA GLN A 78 3.20 7.83 6.53
C GLN A 78 4.08 7.61 7.77
N LEU A 79 3.43 7.21 8.86
CA LEU A 79 4.14 6.67 10.01
C LEU A 79 4.68 5.28 9.66
N PRO A 80 5.77 4.81 10.29
CA PRO A 80 6.33 3.50 10.00
C PRO A 80 5.49 2.33 10.54
N TYR A 81 4.33 2.61 11.16
CA TYR A 81 3.47 1.65 11.82
C TYR A 81 2.19 1.37 11.02
N THR A 82 1.75 0.13 11.05
CA THR A 82 0.45 -0.30 10.52
C THR A 82 -0.67 0.08 11.48
N ILE A 83 -1.93 -0.07 11.04
CA ILE A 83 -3.11 0.12 11.91
C ILE A 83 -3.15 -0.85 13.10
N PHE A 84 -2.51 -2.01 12.98
CA PHE A 84 -2.37 -2.97 14.07
C PHE A 84 -1.25 -2.60 15.06
N GLY A 85 -0.46 -1.57 14.77
CA GLY A 85 0.53 -1.01 15.69
C GLY A 85 1.94 -1.62 15.62
N PHE A 86 2.20 -2.54 14.70
CA PHE A 86 3.57 -3.02 14.41
C PHE A 86 4.19 -2.27 13.22
N LYS A 87 5.52 -2.30 13.10
CA LYS A 87 6.25 -1.60 12.04
C LYS A 87 6.24 -2.34 10.71
N ASN A 88 6.33 -1.60 9.60
CA ASN A 88 6.61 -2.15 8.26
C ASN A 88 8.12 -2.34 8.05
N GLU A 89 8.67 -3.38 8.68
CA GLU A 89 10.10 -3.72 8.64
C GLU A 89 10.25 -5.26 8.56
N ASN A 90 11.48 -5.74 8.37
CA ASN A 90 11.81 -7.18 8.33
C ASN A 90 10.94 -7.97 7.36
N TRP A 91 10.77 -7.45 6.15
CA TRP A 91 9.91 -8.01 5.10
C TRP A 91 10.11 -9.52 4.90
N THR A 92 9.00 -10.27 4.97
CA THR A 92 8.96 -11.73 4.76
C THR A 92 8.05 -12.06 3.58
N GLN A 93 8.36 -13.16 2.88
CA GLN A 93 7.53 -13.64 1.78
C GLN A 93 6.20 -14.14 2.30
N TRP A 94 5.13 -13.75 1.59
CA TRP A 94 3.77 -14.16 1.89
C TRP A 94 2.97 -14.32 0.59
N ARG A 95 1.85 -15.04 0.67
CA ARG A 95 1.02 -15.38 -0.49
C ARG A 95 -0.42 -14.96 -0.24
N LEU A 96 -0.95 -14.12 -1.14
CA LEU A 96 -2.37 -13.75 -1.11
C LEU A 96 -3.27 -14.93 -1.52
N PHE A 97 -4.57 -14.83 -1.25
CA PHE A 97 -5.53 -15.89 -1.60
C PHE A 97 -5.63 -16.18 -3.10
N ASP A 98 -5.31 -15.21 -3.95
CA ASP A 98 -5.26 -15.37 -5.42
C ASP A 98 -3.93 -15.99 -5.92
N GLY A 99 -3.00 -16.30 -5.01
CA GLY A 99 -1.71 -16.89 -5.31
C GLY A 99 -0.59 -15.88 -5.57
N THR A 100 -0.89 -14.57 -5.55
CA THR A 100 0.11 -13.51 -5.74
C THR A 100 1.16 -13.55 -4.63
N GLU A 101 2.43 -13.61 -5.02
CA GLU A 101 3.55 -13.49 -4.08
C GLU A 101 3.78 -12.02 -3.72
N VAL A 102 3.83 -11.77 -2.41
CA VAL A 102 4.03 -10.45 -1.83
C VAL A 102 5.04 -10.51 -0.70
N MET A 103 5.47 -9.35 -0.24
CA MET A 103 6.23 -9.16 0.98
C MET A 103 5.31 -8.55 2.03
N ILE A 104 5.31 -9.07 3.24
CA ILE A 104 4.57 -8.51 4.38
C ILE A 104 5.54 -8.25 5.54
N SER A 105 5.17 -7.35 6.46
CA SER A 105 5.99 -7.07 7.65
C SER A 105 6.35 -8.36 8.38
N GLY A 106 7.60 -8.51 8.80
CA GLY A 106 8.03 -9.63 9.64
C GLY A 106 7.44 -9.64 11.04
N TYR A 107 6.75 -8.56 11.43
CA TYR A 107 5.97 -8.47 12.66
C TYR A 107 4.49 -8.82 12.48
N PHE A 108 4.07 -9.18 11.26
CA PHE A 108 2.72 -9.65 10.99
C PHE A 108 2.56 -11.09 11.50
N GLU A 109 2.30 -11.19 12.80
CA GLU A 109 1.92 -12.44 13.43
C GLU A 109 0.44 -12.73 13.15
N TYR A 110 0.14 -13.98 12.75
CA TYR A 110 -1.21 -14.41 12.48
C TYR A 110 -1.40 -15.91 12.70
N ASP A 111 -2.67 -16.30 12.86
CA ASP A 111 -3.16 -17.67 12.82
C ASP A 111 -4.27 -17.79 11.75
N ILE A 112 -4.49 -19.00 11.25
CA ILE A 112 -5.59 -19.28 10.31
C ILE A 112 -6.70 -20.01 11.07
N ALA A 113 -7.88 -19.40 11.13
CA ALA A 113 -9.06 -20.00 11.75
C ALA A 113 -9.58 -21.19 10.93
N LYS A 114 -10.44 -22.03 11.52
CA LYS A 114 -11.10 -23.13 10.79
C LYS A 114 -11.94 -22.67 9.59
N SER A 115 -12.44 -21.44 9.62
CA SER A 115 -13.14 -20.79 8.50
C SER A 115 -12.23 -20.42 7.33
N GLY A 116 -10.91 -20.39 7.55
CA GLY A 116 -9.93 -19.83 6.61
C GLY A 116 -9.61 -18.36 6.85
N ASP A 117 -10.24 -17.72 7.84
CA ASP A 117 -9.95 -16.33 8.20
C ASP A 117 -8.53 -16.19 8.75
N ILE A 118 -7.87 -15.09 8.40
CA ILE A 118 -6.58 -14.70 8.96
C ILE A 118 -6.84 -13.85 10.19
N LEU A 119 -6.40 -14.33 11.35
CA LEU A 119 -6.52 -13.65 12.63
C LEU A 119 -5.14 -13.08 12.99
N THR A 120 -5.01 -11.76 13.17
CA THR A 120 -3.73 -11.11 13.46
C THR A 120 -3.75 -10.43 14.81
N TYR A 121 -2.59 -10.26 15.42
CA TYR A 121 -2.47 -9.82 16.81
C TYR A 121 -2.14 -8.33 16.89
N PRO A 122 -2.72 -7.58 17.85
CA PRO A 122 -2.31 -6.22 18.15
C PRO A 122 -0.79 -6.15 18.37
N GLN A 123 -0.11 -5.28 17.63
CA GLN A 123 1.35 -5.10 17.65
C GLN A 123 2.17 -6.38 17.38
N GLY A 124 1.54 -7.43 16.83
CA GLY A 124 2.17 -8.76 16.69
C GLY A 124 2.32 -9.52 18.01
N ASP A 125 1.63 -9.11 19.09
CA ASP A 125 1.72 -9.73 20.41
C ASP A 125 0.80 -10.96 20.55
N LYS A 126 1.39 -12.16 20.37
CA LYS A 126 0.69 -13.45 20.55
C LYS A 126 0.25 -13.76 21.99
N SER A 127 0.62 -12.94 22.98
CA SER A 127 0.07 -13.07 24.35
C SER A 127 -1.32 -12.43 24.49
N SER A 128 -1.70 -11.58 23.53
CA SER A 128 -3.02 -10.97 23.41
C SER A 128 -3.95 -11.83 22.53
N LEU A 129 -5.26 -11.57 22.59
CA LEU A 129 -6.20 -12.15 21.62
C LEU A 129 -6.04 -11.46 20.25
N PRO A 130 -6.14 -12.22 19.14
CA PRO A 130 -6.17 -11.66 17.81
C PRO A 130 -7.53 -11.01 17.48
#